data_AF-A0A0Q3S1J9-F1
#
_entry.id   AF-A0A0Q3S1J9-F1
#
_cell.length_a   1.000
_cell.length_b   1.000
_cell.length_c   1.000
_cell.angle_alpha   90.00
_cell.angle_beta   90.00
_cell.angle_gamma   90.00
#
_symmetry.space_group_name_H-M   'P 1'
#
loop_
_entity.id
_entity.type
_entity.pdbx_description
1 polymer ?
#
loop_
_entity_poly.entity_id
_entity_poly.type
_entity_poly.pdbx_seq_one_letter_code
_entity_poly.pdbx_strand_id
1 'polypeptide(L)'
;MKLPNGVTGFYSAEHNKLPTIDEKQFKQKCFSIISSIGGDVLDFKEPQVTANFFDVEAKIFNKHLHILLNVHYPFMAFAIDVEYGKIIFIDEPELFKQFSPFYNVLDTKELNAPVILRLDSKKRIVQNDNEFNSDELKQIAYLKPEIIGDIIFNYWD
;
A
#
# COMPACT_ATOMS: atom_id res chain seq x y z
N MET A 1 10.52 -1.23 8.57
CA MET A 1 9.65 -0.04 8.79
C MET A 1 8.80 -0.14 10.06
N LYS A 2 8.32 1.01 10.56
CA LYS A 2 7.24 1.11 11.57
C LYS A 2 5.91 1.36 10.88
N LEU A 3 4.87 0.59 11.21
CA LEU A 3 3.54 0.72 10.62
C LEU A 3 2.69 1.73 11.42
N PRO A 4 2.27 2.85 10.83
CA PRO A 4 1.52 3.88 11.54
C PRO A 4 0.07 3.46 11.77
N ASN A 5 -0.56 4.07 12.77
CA ASN A 5 -1.98 3.90 13.08
C ASN A 5 -2.85 4.25 11.87
N GLY A 6 -3.79 3.38 11.51
CA GLY A 6 -4.74 3.59 10.42
C GLY A 6 -4.20 3.30 9.03
N VAL A 7 -2.97 2.77 8.89
CA VAL A 7 -2.41 2.37 7.59
C VAL A 7 -3.28 1.32 6.88
N THR A 8 -3.99 0.50 7.64
CA THR A 8 -4.92 -0.51 7.11
C THR A 8 -6.22 0.09 6.57
N GLY A 9 -6.53 1.34 6.91
CA GLY A 9 -7.82 2.01 6.65
C GLY A 9 -8.80 1.96 7.80
N PHE A 10 -8.57 1.12 8.82
CA PHE A 10 -9.43 1.06 10.01
C PHE A 10 -8.96 2.06 11.08
N TYR A 11 -9.89 2.89 11.57
CA TYR A 11 -9.62 3.87 12.62
C TYR A 11 -10.71 3.84 13.70
N SER A 12 -10.30 4.05 14.95
CA SER A 12 -11.23 4.22 16.06
C SER A 12 -11.91 5.59 15.97
N ALA A 13 -13.21 5.68 16.22
CA ALA A 13 -13.99 6.93 16.17
C ALA A 13 -13.45 8.07 17.08
N GLU A 14 -12.60 7.73 18.06
CA GLU A 14 -11.97 8.68 18.98
C GLU A 14 -10.75 9.41 18.38
N HIS A 15 -10.27 9.02 17.20
CA HIS A 15 -9.07 9.60 16.56
C HIS A 15 -9.45 10.26 15.23
N ASN A 16 -8.90 11.45 14.99
CA ASN A 16 -9.19 12.31 13.84
C ASN A 16 -9.20 11.54 12.51
N LYS A 17 -10.09 11.94 11.59
CA LYS A 17 -10.17 11.42 10.21
C LYS A 17 -8.76 11.27 9.63
N LEU A 18 -8.43 10.06 9.17
CA LEU A 18 -7.12 9.76 8.59
C LEU A 18 -6.79 10.75 7.47
N PRO A 19 -5.51 11.14 7.31
CA PRO A 19 -5.10 11.87 6.12
C PRO A 19 -5.58 11.11 4.89
N THR A 20 -5.98 11.85 3.85
CA THR A 20 -6.43 11.27 2.59
C THR A 20 -5.54 11.83 1.51
N ILE A 21 -4.96 10.95 0.70
CA ILE A 21 -4.21 11.33 -0.49
C ILE A 21 -5.16 11.97 -1.51
N ASP A 22 -4.73 13.06 -2.13
CA ASP A 22 -5.44 13.67 -3.25
C ASP A 22 -5.29 12.79 -4.50
N GLU A 23 -6.35 12.03 -4.81
CA GLU A 23 -6.42 11.15 -5.97
C GLU A 23 -6.08 11.88 -7.28
N LYS A 24 -6.62 13.09 -7.47
CA LYS A 24 -6.40 13.86 -8.69
C LYS A 24 -4.93 14.23 -8.82
N GLN A 25 -4.31 14.64 -7.72
CA GLN A 25 -2.88 14.93 -7.69
C GLN A 25 -2.04 13.69 -7.99
N PHE A 26 -2.39 12.54 -7.40
CA PHE A 26 -1.70 11.27 -7.64
C PHE A 26 -1.80 10.84 -9.10
N LYS A 27 -3.02 10.81 -9.65
CA LYS A 27 -3.28 10.49 -11.06
C LYS A 27 -2.48 11.38 -12.00
N GLN A 28 -2.52 12.70 -11.80
CA GLN A 28 -1.73 13.65 -12.60
C GLN A 28 -0.22 13.38 -12.53
N LYS A 29 0.30 13.03 -11.35
CA LYS A 29 1.71 12.67 -11.17
C LYS A 29 2.07 11.39 -11.92
N CYS A 30 1.25 10.34 -11.83
CA CYS A 30 1.48 9.11 -12.59
C CYS A 30 1.53 9.36 -14.09
N PHE A 31 0.53 10.06 -14.65
CA PHE A 31 0.53 10.41 -16.08
C PHE A 31 1.79 11.21 -16.47
N SER A 32 2.14 12.24 -15.69
CA SER A 32 3.29 13.09 -15.98
C SER A 32 4.62 12.32 -15.94
N ILE A 33 4.87 11.58 -14.86
CA ILE A 33 6.11 10.83 -14.66
C ILE A 33 6.23 9.74 -15.72
N ILE A 34 5.23 8.87 -15.87
CA ILE A 34 5.26 7.73 -16.79
C ILE A 34 5.45 8.20 -18.24
N SER A 35 4.73 9.24 -18.66
CA SER A 35 4.90 9.79 -20.01
C SER A 35 6.30 10.38 -20.22
N SER A 36 6.87 11.04 -19.21
CA SER A 36 8.19 11.70 -19.33
C SER A 36 9.36 10.74 -19.56
N ILE A 37 9.19 9.47 -19.19
CA ILE A 37 10.17 8.39 -19.38
C ILE A 37 9.72 7.39 -20.46
N GLY A 38 8.74 7.76 -21.28
CA GLY A 38 8.33 7.01 -22.48
C GLY A 38 7.43 5.81 -22.22
N GLY A 39 6.73 5.78 -21.09
CA GLY A 39 5.67 4.80 -20.80
C GLY A 39 4.27 5.36 -21.04
N ASP A 40 3.29 4.46 -20.94
CA ASP A 40 1.87 4.77 -21.07
C ASP A 40 1.12 4.33 -19.80
N VAL A 41 0.24 5.18 -19.28
CA VAL A 41 -0.75 4.77 -18.26
C VAL A 41 -1.93 4.13 -19.00
N LEU A 42 -2.23 2.87 -18.67
CA LEU A 42 -3.27 2.07 -19.31
C LEU A 42 -4.62 2.24 -18.63
N ASP A 43 -4.62 2.20 -17.29
CA ASP A 43 -5.84 2.30 -16.50
C ASP A 43 -5.54 2.93 -15.13
N PHE A 44 -6.58 3.49 -14.51
CA PHE A 44 -6.56 3.98 -13.15
C PHE A 44 -7.77 3.40 -12.41
N LYS A 45 -7.52 2.45 -11.51
CA LYS A 45 -8.55 1.83 -10.69
C LYS A 45 -8.72 2.66 -9.43
N GLU A 46 -9.89 3.28 -9.32
CA GLU A 46 -10.32 3.89 -8.07
C GLU A 46 -10.41 2.81 -6.97
N PRO A 47 -10.14 3.15 -5.70
CA PRO A 47 -10.26 2.19 -4.61
C PRO A 47 -11.71 1.70 -4.57
N GLN A 48 -11.90 0.39 -4.79
CA GLN A 48 -13.20 -0.23 -4.56
C GLN A 48 -13.55 -0.16 -3.07
N VAL A 49 -14.81 -0.40 -2.70
CA VAL A 49 -15.31 -0.24 -1.31
C VAL A 49 -14.39 -0.88 -0.26
N THR A 50 -13.73 -1.98 -0.61
CA THR A 50 -12.83 -2.73 0.28
C THR A 50 -11.34 -2.42 0.08
N ALA A 51 -10.94 -1.74 -1.00
CA ALA A 51 -9.53 -1.48 -1.29
C ALA A 51 -9.03 -0.22 -0.56
N ASN A 52 -7.92 -0.31 0.17
CA ASN A 52 -7.32 0.84 0.86
C ASN A 52 -6.18 1.51 0.05
N PHE A 53 -6.13 1.29 -1.27
CA PHE A 53 -5.08 1.82 -2.14
C PHE A 53 -5.60 2.14 -3.54
N PHE A 54 -4.92 3.06 -4.22
CA PHE A 54 -5.06 3.30 -5.65
C PHE A 54 -4.18 2.31 -6.43
N ASP A 55 -4.69 1.83 -7.57
CA ASP A 55 -3.94 0.98 -8.52
C ASP A 55 -3.91 1.65 -9.90
N VAL A 56 -2.70 1.91 -10.40
CA VAL A 56 -2.47 2.46 -11.74
C VAL A 56 -1.74 1.42 -12.58
N GLU A 57 -2.39 0.97 -13.64
CA GLU A 57 -1.77 0.10 -14.64
C GLU A 57 -0.94 0.93 -15.61
N ALA A 58 0.30 0.52 -15.84
CA ALA A 58 1.21 1.20 -16.75
C ALA A 58 1.97 0.20 -17.63
N LYS A 59 2.22 0.61 -18.87
CA LYS A 59 3.14 -0.05 -19.78
C LYS A 59 4.40 0.78 -19.88
N ILE A 60 5.52 0.26 -19.38
CA ILE A 60 6.79 0.97 -19.36
C ILE A 60 7.96 -0.01 -19.35
N PHE A 61 9.10 0.37 -19.95
CA PHE A 61 10.29 -0.50 -20.06
C PHE A 61 10.00 -1.86 -20.71
N ASN A 62 9.03 -1.89 -21.63
CA ASN A 62 8.52 -3.11 -22.26
C ASN A 62 7.90 -4.13 -21.29
N LYS A 63 7.38 -3.66 -20.15
CA LYS A 63 6.67 -4.44 -19.14
C LYS A 63 5.28 -3.83 -18.89
N HIS A 64 4.35 -4.67 -18.46
CA HIS A 64 3.13 -4.24 -17.77
C HIS A 64 3.43 -4.24 -16.27
N LEU A 65 3.07 -3.19 -15.55
CA LEU A 65 3.20 -3.12 -14.11
C LEU A 65 2.08 -2.28 -13.48
N HIS A 66 1.96 -2.40 -12.17
CA HIS A 66 1.04 -1.65 -11.32
C HIS A 66 1.82 -0.69 -10.43
N ILE A 67 1.29 0.52 -10.25
CA ILE A 67 1.77 1.52 -9.31
C ILE A 67 0.72 1.67 -8.23
N LEU A 68 1.07 1.27 -7.00
CA LEU A 68 0.17 1.22 -5.87
C LEU A 68 0.44 2.39 -4.94
N LEU A 69 -0.60 3.06 -4.44
CA LEU A 69 -0.48 4.10 -3.42
C LEU A 69 -1.55 3.93 -2.35
N ASN A 70 -1.12 3.76 -1.10
CA ASN A 70 -2.05 3.70 0.04
C ASN A 70 -2.86 5.01 0.13
N VAL A 71 -4.16 4.91 0.38
CA VAL A 71 -5.05 6.10 0.36
C VAL A 71 -4.83 7.03 1.57
N HIS A 72 -4.18 6.54 2.63
CA HIS A 72 -3.99 7.26 3.88
C HIS A 72 -2.57 7.77 4.09
N TYR A 73 -1.58 7.01 3.64
CA TYR A 73 -0.17 7.31 3.80
C TYR A 73 0.51 7.37 2.43
N PRO A 74 1.57 8.18 2.26
CA PRO A 74 2.31 8.25 1.01
C PRO A 74 3.20 7.00 0.79
N PHE A 75 2.73 5.81 1.17
CA PHE A 75 3.39 4.53 0.93
C PHE A 75 3.05 4.04 -0.47
N MET A 76 4.09 3.92 -1.28
CA MET A 76 3.99 3.52 -2.68
C MET A 76 4.75 2.23 -2.91
N ALA A 77 4.25 1.40 -3.82
CA ALA A 77 4.94 0.19 -4.26
C ALA A 77 4.70 -0.04 -5.75
N PHE A 78 5.51 -0.92 -6.34
CA PHE A 78 5.29 -1.43 -7.69
C PHE A 78 4.98 -2.92 -7.63
N ALA A 79 4.15 -3.40 -8.55
CA ALA A 79 3.80 -4.81 -8.66
C ALA A 79 3.69 -5.24 -10.12
N ILE A 80 3.87 -6.53 -10.39
CA ILE A 80 3.61 -7.11 -11.72
C ILE A 80 2.22 -7.74 -11.83
N ASP A 81 1.58 -7.96 -10.70
CA ASP A 81 0.28 -8.62 -10.60
C ASP A 81 -0.43 -8.17 -9.32
N VAL A 82 -1.72 -7.84 -9.46
CA VAL A 82 -2.57 -7.32 -8.39
C VAL A 82 -3.91 -8.03 -8.48
N GLU A 83 -4.09 -9.02 -7.61
CA GLU A 83 -5.32 -9.78 -7.46
C GLU A 83 -5.87 -9.64 -6.02
N TYR A 84 -7.13 -10.01 -5.82
CA TYR A 84 -7.74 -9.96 -4.50
C TYR A 84 -6.98 -10.86 -3.51
N GLY A 85 -6.39 -10.22 -2.48
CA GLY A 85 -5.61 -10.91 -1.44
C GLY A 85 -4.24 -11.42 -1.89
N LYS A 86 -3.75 -11.02 -3.07
CA LYS A 86 -2.43 -11.41 -3.55
C LYS A 86 -1.83 -10.35 -4.47
N ILE A 87 -0.69 -9.79 -4.05
CA ILE A 87 0.06 -8.80 -4.83
C ILE A 87 1.49 -9.31 -5.01
N ILE A 88 2.00 -9.29 -6.25
CA ILE A 88 3.38 -9.67 -6.55
C ILE A 88 4.22 -8.41 -6.72
N PHE A 89 4.84 -7.96 -5.63
CA PHE A 89 5.66 -6.76 -5.59
C PHE A 89 6.97 -6.91 -6.37
N ILE A 90 7.41 -5.81 -6.98
CA ILE A 90 8.71 -5.69 -7.65
C ILE A 90 9.40 -4.38 -7.29
N ASP A 91 10.73 -4.37 -7.41
CA ASP A 91 11.52 -3.14 -7.35
C ASP A 91 11.80 -2.65 -8.78
N GLU A 92 11.52 -1.38 -9.04
CA GLU A 92 11.87 -0.72 -10.31
C GLU A 92 12.72 0.52 -10.03
N PRO A 93 14.06 0.43 -10.11
CA PRO A 93 14.97 1.49 -9.66
C PRO A 93 14.75 2.85 -10.34
N GLU A 94 14.40 2.86 -11.62
CA GLU A 94 14.11 4.12 -12.32
C GLU A 94 12.82 4.75 -11.79
N LEU A 95 11.75 3.97 -11.61
CA LEU A 95 10.51 4.47 -11.03
C LEU A 95 10.70 4.91 -9.57
N PHE A 96 11.45 4.14 -8.78
CA PHE A 96 11.85 4.53 -7.43
C PHE A 96 12.46 5.94 -7.42
N LYS A 97 13.41 6.21 -8.31
CA LYS A 97 14.06 7.52 -8.42
C LYS A 97 13.07 8.64 -8.78
N GLN A 98 12.12 8.39 -9.69
CA GLN A 98 11.14 9.38 -10.12
C GLN A 98 10.07 9.67 -9.05
N PHE A 99 9.66 8.67 -8.28
CA PHE A 99 8.57 8.79 -7.31
C PHE A 99 9.02 9.12 -5.87
N SER A 100 10.26 8.77 -5.48
CA SER A 100 10.81 9.04 -4.14
C SER A 100 10.78 10.50 -3.68
N PRO A 101 10.86 11.53 -4.56
CA PRO A 101 10.68 12.92 -4.15
C PRO A 101 9.27 13.26 -3.63
N PHE A 102 8.29 12.41 -3.90
CA PHE A 102 6.87 12.65 -3.61
C PHE A 102 6.25 11.63 -2.65
N TYR A 103 6.74 10.41 -2.68
CA TYR A 103 6.20 9.27 -1.94
C TYR A 103 7.31 8.48 -1.27
N ASN A 104 6.97 7.79 -0.18
CA ASN A 104 7.82 6.79 0.42
C ASN A 104 7.66 5.47 -0.36
N VAL A 105 8.53 5.26 -1.34
CA VAL A 105 8.54 4.06 -2.18
C VAL A 105 9.15 2.90 -1.39
N LEU A 106 8.33 1.91 -1.07
CA LEU A 106 8.70 0.73 -0.30
C LEU A 106 9.32 -0.32 -1.22
N ASP A 107 10.38 -0.97 -0.75
CA ASP A 107 11.04 -2.04 -1.50
C ASP A 107 10.41 -3.41 -1.25
N THR A 108 10.70 -4.38 -2.12
CA THR A 108 10.19 -5.75 -1.99
C THR A 108 10.62 -6.44 -0.71
N LYS A 109 11.77 -6.07 -0.13
CA LYS A 109 12.26 -6.67 1.11
C LYS A 109 11.42 -6.22 2.32
N GLU A 110 11.01 -4.96 2.35
CA GLU A 110 10.11 -4.43 3.36
C GLU A 110 8.69 -4.99 3.20
N LEU A 111 8.18 -5.02 1.98
CA LEU A 111 6.82 -5.46 1.67
C LEU A 111 6.63 -6.97 1.90
N ASN A 112 7.60 -7.79 1.53
CA ASN A 112 7.54 -9.25 1.73
C ASN A 112 8.02 -9.69 3.11
N ALA A 113 8.31 -8.77 4.04
CA ALA A 113 8.65 -9.14 5.40
C ALA A 113 7.45 -9.85 6.05
N PRO A 114 7.65 -10.95 6.80
CA PRO A 114 6.54 -11.69 7.39
C PRO A 114 5.87 -10.90 8.52
N VAL A 115 4.56 -11.03 8.62
CA VAL A 115 3.78 -10.57 9.77
C VAL A 115 3.92 -11.59 10.90
N ILE A 116 4.48 -11.14 12.02
CA ILE A 116 4.72 -12.01 13.17
C ILE A 116 3.58 -11.83 14.16
N LEU A 117 2.64 -12.78 14.15
CA LEU A 117 1.52 -12.79 15.08
C LEU A 117 1.86 -13.59 16.35
N ARG A 118 1.68 -12.98 17.53
CA ARG A 118 1.71 -13.70 18.81
C ARG A 118 0.35 -13.66 19.50
N LEU A 119 -0.15 -14.85 19.81
CA LEU A 119 -1.30 -15.04 20.69
C LEU A 119 -0.82 -14.88 22.14
N ASP A 120 -0.58 -13.64 22.57
CA ASP A 120 -0.43 -13.35 23.99
C ASP A 120 -1.77 -12.85 24.54
N SER A 121 -2.20 -13.46 25.64
CA SER A 121 -3.46 -13.24 26.35
C SER A 121 -3.74 -11.79 26.78
N LYS A 122 -2.79 -10.85 26.61
CA LYS A 122 -2.84 -9.57 27.32
C LYS A 122 -2.47 -8.26 26.64
N LYS A 123 -2.09 -8.11 25.34
CA LYS A 123 -2.28 -6.83 24.59
C LYS A 123 -1.62 -6.62 23.20
N ARG A 124 -0.79 -7.50 22.62
CA ARG A 124 -0.24 -7.23 21.27
C ARG A 124 -0.21 -8.46 20.41
N ILE A 125 -1.03 -8.44 19.36
CA ILE A 125 -1.16 -9.53 18.40
C ILE A 125 -0.03 -9.46 17.36
N VAL A 126 0.43 -8.26 16.98
CA VAL A 126 1.49 -8.06 15.97
C VAL A 126 2.81 -7.65 16.63
N GLN A 127 3.91 -8.37 16.34
CA GLN A 127 5.24 -8.05 16.87
C GLN A 127 6.05 -7.06 16.02
N ASN A 128 5.78 -6.97 14.72
CA ASN A 128 6.38 -5.97 13.85
C ASN A 128 6.20 -4.57 14.47
N ASP A 129 7.16 -3.65 14.30
CA ASP A 129 7.04 -2.31 14.88
C ASP A 129 5.81 -1.58 14.31
N ASN A 130 4.87 -1.21 15.18
CA ASN A 130 3.57 -0.67 14.77
C ASN A 130 2.96 0.27 15.83
N GLU A 131 1.99 1.07 15.39
CA GLU A 131 1.17 1.95 16.21
C GLU A 131 -0.34 1.61 16.06
N PHE A 132 -0.66 0.35 15.74
CA PHE A 132 -2.01 -0.06 15.40
C PHE A 132 -3.02 0.21 16.53
N ASN A 133 -4.19 0.70 16.14
CA ASN A 133 -5.31 0.82 17.06
C ASN A 133 -6.01 -0.54 17.28
N SER A 134 -6.98 -0.56 18.19
CA SER A 134 -7.69 -1.79 18.55
C SER A 134 -8.48 -2.41 17.39
N ASP A 135 -8.99 -1.61 16.46
CA ASP A 135 -9.79 -2.11 15.34
C ASP A 135 -8.90 -2.70 14.24
N GLU A 136 -7.75 -2.08 13.96
CA GLU A 136 -6.73 -2.67 13.09
C GLU A 136 -6.23 -4.01 13.63
N LEU A 137 -5.94 -4.09 14.93
CA LEU A 137 -5.48 -5.33 15.56
C LEU A 137 -6.53 -6.45 15.46
N LYS A 138 -7.83 -6.13 15.54
CA LYS A 138 -8.92 -7.11 15.34
C LYS A 138 -8.92 -7.63 13.89
N GLN A 139 -8.81 -6.73 12.92
CA GLN A 139 -8.80 -7.10 11.51
C GLN A 139 -7.58 -7.96 11.16
N ILE A 140 -6.39 -7.57 11.63
CA ILE A 140 -5.17 -8.36 11.43
C ILE A 140 -5.30 -9.76 12.07
N ALA A 141 -5.90 -9.85 13.26
CA ALA A 141 -6.13 -11.15 13.91
C ALA A 141 -7.13 -12.04 13.15
N TYR A 142 -8.14 -11.43 12.52
CA TYR A 142 -9.16 -12.12 11.75
C TYR A 142 -8.63 -12.57 10.38
N LEU A 143 -8.03 -11.65 9.64
CA LEU A 143 -7.60 -11.83 8.25
C LEU A 143 -6.26 -12.54 8.13
N LYS A 144 -5.40 -12.42 9.15
CA LYS A 144 -4.09 -13.08 9.25
C LYS A 144 -3.22 -12.84 8.00
N PRO A 145 -2.92 -11.57 7.67
CA PRO A 145 -1.99 -11.25 6.59
C PRO A 145 -0.66 -11.96 6.79
N GLU A 146 -0.04 -12.41 5.69
CA GLU A 146 1.22 -13.17 5.76
C GLU A 146 2.42 -12.24 5.70
N ILE A 147 2.32 -11.17 4.90
CA ILE A 147 3.39 -10.19 4.68
C ILE A 147 2.94 -8.76 4.98
N ILE A 148 3.90 -7.86 5.19
CA ILE A 148 3.62 -6.45 5.47
C ILE A 148 2.85 -5.78 4.32
N GLY A 149 3.13 -6.18 3.08
CA GLY A 149 2.40 -5.72 1.90
C GLY A 149 0.88 -5.92 2.00
N ASP A 150 0.43 -7.05 2.55
CA ASP A 150 -0.99 -7.38 2.74
C ASP A 150 -1.69 -6.47 3.76
N ILE A 151 -0.93 -5.81 4.63
CA ILE A 151 -1.44 -4.84 5.60
C ILE A 151 -1.56 -3.46 4.93
N ILE A 152 -0.53 -3.06 4.19
CA ILE A 152 -0.42 -1.72 3.58
C ILE A 152 -1.33 -1.60 2.37
N PHE A 153 -1.44 -2.63 1.55
CA PHE A 153 -2.23 -2.68 0.32
C PHE A 153 -3.22 -3.85 0.43
N ASN A 154 -4.43 -3.56 0.91
CA ASN A 154 -5.39 -4.57 1.32
C ASN A 154 -6.78 -4.33 0.72
N TYR A 155 -7.59 -5.40 0.74
CA TYR A 155 -8.98 -5.41 0.28
C TYR A 155 -9.95 -5.80 1.43
N TRP A 156 -9.78 -5.17 2.58
CA TRP A 156 -10.50 -5.51 3.82
C TRP A 156 -11.82 -4.72 3.95
N ASP A 157 -12.83 -5.36 4.55
CA ASP A 157 -14.16 -4.79 4.82
C ASP A 157 -14.36 -4.55 6.34
#